data_AF-A0A7L4NXX3-F1
#
_entry.id   AF-A0A7L4NXX3-F1
#
_cell.length_a   1.000
_cell.length_b   1.000
_cell.length_c   1.000
_cell.angle_alpha   90.00
_cell.angle_beta   90.00
_cell.angle_gamma   90.00
#
_symmetry.space_group_name_H-M   'P 1'
#
loop_
_entity.id
_entity.type
_entity.pdbx_description
1 polymer ?
#
loop_
_entity_poly.entity_id
_entity_poly.type
_entity_poly.pdbx_seq_one_letter_code
_entity_poly.pdbx_strand_id
1 'polypeptide(L)'
;MEEMQKFGGLRIWILHVLDEHGPGNGVEIMDSIQEHQHEIEVMRFGGRSKGFRTHRPSPGSVYPMLKKMVEEDLINKREDGKYELTEKGAKVVSKLTGRLKHFRERERGIIPTETALKEIGIYVSYLEDIKKSKLETHKEMIGELSERLKKIEESLNEE
;
A
#
# COMPACT_ATOMS: atom_id res chain seq x y z
N MET A 1 -11.75 -11.91 -1.27
CA MET A 1 -12.89 -11.01 -1.01
C MET A 1 -13.55 -11.25 0.36
N GLU A 2 -13.59 -12.48 0.89
CA GLU A 2 -14.14 -12.80 2.22
C GLU A 2 -13.39 -12.15 3.41
N GLU A 3 -12.06 -12.05 3.37
CA GLU A 3 -11.29 -11.42 4.47
C GLU A 3 -11.54 -9.90 4.56
N MET A 4 -11.75 -9.20 3.43
CA MET A 4 -12.02 -7.76 3.44
C MET A 4 -13.39 -7.39 4.04
N GLN A 5 -14.38 -8.30 4.04
CA GLN A 5 -15.66 -8.07 4.71
C GLN A 5 -15.59 -8.33 6.23
N LYS A 6 -14.65 -9.17 6.69
CA LYS A 6 -14.43 -9.45 8.13
C LYS A 6 -13.67 -8.33 8.85
N PHE A 7 -12.83 -7.57 8.15
CA PHE A 7 -11.99 -6.51 8.70
C PHE A 7 -12.59 -5.15 8.31
N GLY A 8 -13.37 -4.53 9.21
CA GLY A 8 -13.93 -3.19 8.97
C GLY A 8 -12.85 -2.16 8.58
N GLY A 9 -13.19 -1.15 7.76
CA GLY A 9 -12.20 -0.27 7.12
C GLY A 9 -11.20 0.40 8.08
N LEU A 10 -11.63 0.80 9.28
CA LEU A 10 -10.75 1.40 10.29
C LEU A 10 -9.63 0.45 10.76
N ARG A 11 -9.92 -0.85 10.86
CA ARG A 11 -8.93 -1.86 11.26
C ARG A 11 -7.81 -1.97 10.24
N ILE A 12 -8.15 -1.94 8.96
CA ILE A 12 -7.18 -2.00 7.86
C ILE A 12 -6.28 -0.77 7.93
N TRP A 13 -6.86 0.42 8.16
CA TRP A 13 -6.09 1.65 8.32
C TRP A 13 -5.12 1.61 9.51
N ILE A 14 -5.55 1.13 10.68
CA ILE A 14 -4.68 0.99 11.86
C ILE A 14 -3.50 0.05 11.56
N LEU A 15 -3.78 -1.11 10.96
CA LEU A 15 -2.72 -2.06 10.60
C LEU A 15 -1.74 -1.44 9.60
N HIS A 16 -2.25 -0.71 8.61
CA HIS A 16 -1.45 -0.07 7.58
C HIS A 16 -0.52 1.01 8.13
N VAL A 17 -1.02 1.91 8.98
CA VAL A 17 -0.18 2.98 9.52
C VAL A 17 0.86 2.46 10.50
N LEU A 18 0.56 1.39 11.25
CA LEU A 18 1.53 0.74 12.12
C LEU A 18 2.59 -0.08 11.34
N ASP A 19 2.22 -0.63 10.19
CA ASP A 19 3.15 -1.28 9.25
C ASP A 19 4.13 -0.26 8.65
N GLU A 20 3.64 0.94 8.35
CA GLU A 20 4.42 1.96 7.67
C GLU A 20 5.29 2.82 8.61
N HIS A 21 4.72 3.25 9.74
CA HIS A 21 5.39 4.19 10.66
C HIS A 21 5.97 3.51 11.91
N GLY A 22 5.67 2.23 12.11
CA GLY A 22 6.06 1.50 13.32
C GLY A 22 5.19 1.84 14.53
N PRO A 23 5.71 1.63 15.77
CA PRO A 23 4.92 1.75 16.98
C PRO A 23 4.38 3.17 17.23
N GLY A 24 3.07 3.28 17.47
CA GLY A 24 2.39 4.56 17.67
C GLY A 24 1.34 4.55 18.77
N ASN A 25 1.14 5.68 19.45
CA ASN A 25 0.04 5.85 20.40
C ASN A 25 -1.28 6.16 19.66
N GLY A 26 -2.40 6.16 20.39
CA GLY A 26 -3.73 6.36 19.76
C GLY A 26 -3.86 7.68 19.01
N VAL A 27 -3.23 8.76 19.48
CA VAL A 27 -3.25 10.09 18.83
C VAL A 27 -2.43 10.06 17.54
N GLU A 28 -1.20 9.55 17.63
CA GLU A 28 -0.29 9.39 16.48
C GLU A 28 -0.93 8.54 15.38
N ILE A 29 -1.55 7.42 15.73
CA ILE A 29 -2.28 6.55 14.80
C ILE A 29 -3.41 7.31 14.09
N MET A 30 -4.20 8.10 14.83
CA MET A 30 -5.29 8.87 14.24
C MET A 30 -4.79 9.92 13.25
N ASP A 31 -3.66 10.56 13.56
CA ASP A 31 -3.03 11.58 12.72
C ASP A 31 -2.48 10.95 11.44
N SER A 32 -1.75 9.83 11.55
CA SER A 32 -1.24 9.10 10.39
C SER A 32 -2.36 8.59 9.49
N ILE A 33 -3.50 8.15 10.04
CA ILE A 33 -4.66 7.72 9.23
C ILE A 33 -5.23 8.89 8.45
N GLN A 34 -5.35 10.06 9.07
CA GLN A 34 -5.88 11.26 8.40
C GLN A 34 -4.98 11.71 7.25
N GLU A 35 -3.66 11.70 7.47
CA GLU A 35 -2.64 12.06 6.47
C GLU A 35 -2.69 11.11 5.27
N HIS A 36 -2.64 9.79 5.51
CA HIS A 36 -2.74 8.77 4.46
C HIS A 36 -4.03 8.86 3.64
N GLN A 37 -5.16 9.12 4.30
CA GLN A 37 -6.43 9.34 3.60
C GLN A 37 -6.36 10.57 2.69
N HIS A 38 -5.69 11.64 3.14
CA HIS A 38 -5.52 12.86 2.36
C HIS A 38 -4.66 12.63 1.12
N GLU A 39 -3.55 11.94 1.27
CA GLU A 39 -2.65 11.60 0.16
C GLU A 39 -3.35 10.75 -0.90
N ILE A 40 -4.07 9.71 -0.49
CA ILE A 40 -4.82 8.85 -1.42
C ILE A 40 -5.91 9.63 -2.13
N GLU A 41 -6.57 10.56 -1.45
CA GLU A 41 -7.58 11.42 -2.06
C GLU A 41 -6.97 12.39 -3.08
N VAL A 42 -5.86 13.05 -2.73
CA VAL A 42 -5.12 13.94 -3.64
C VAL A 42 -4.66 13.17 -4.89
N MET A 43 -4.14 11.96 -4.71
CA MET A 43 -3.75 11.07 -5.82
C MET A 43 -4.95 10.66 -6.68
N ARG A 44 -6.08 10.25 -6.08
CA ARG A 44 -7.27 9.78 -6.81
C ARG A 44 -7.99 10.89 -7.58
N PHE A 45 -7.99 12.11 -7.07
CA PHE A 45 -8.71 13.24 -7.66
C PHE A 45 -7.81 14.30 -8.28
N GLY A 46 -6.52 13.98 -8.49
CA GLY A 46 -5.57 14.78 -9.26
C GLY A 46 -5.40 16.21 -8.72
N GLY A 47 -5.31 16.38 -7.40
CA GLY A 47 -5.13 17.69 -6.76
C GLY A 47 -6.33 18.64 -6.84
N ARG A 48 -7.49 18.21 -7.38
CA ARG A 48 -8.72 19.01 -7.45
C ARG A 48 -9.57 18.96 -6.17
N SER A 49 -9.05 18.40 -5.08
CA SER A 49 -9.75 18.29 -3.80
C SER A 49 -9.78 19.62 -3.03
N LYS A 50 -10.26 20.70 -3.66
CA LYS A 50 -10.67 21.92 -2.95
C LYS A 50 -12.08 21.69 -2.39
N GLY A 51 -12.19 20.89 -1.33
CA GLY A 51 -13.46 20.77 -0.61
C GLY A 51 -13.66 19.50 0.21
N PHE A 52 -12.91 18.42 -0.05
CA PHE A 52 -13.02 17.23 0.79
C PHE A 52 -12.12 17.37 2.01
N ARG A 53 -12.73 17.36 3.20
CA ARG A 53 -12.02 17.26 4.46
C ARG A 53 -11.78 15.77 4.70
N THR A 54 -10.54 15.32 4.67
CA THR A 54 -10.23 14.02 5.23
C THR A 54 -10.47 14.08 6.73
N HIS A 55 -11.36 13.21 7.19
CA HIS A 55 -11.83 13.26 8.57
C HIS A 55 -10.89 12.43 9.42
N ARG A 56 -10.22 13.10 10.36
CA ARG A 56 -9.54 12.42 11.45
C ARG A 56 -10.52 11.42 12.09
N PRO A 57 -10.17 10.13 12.20
CA PRO A 57 -11.07 9.16 12.80
C PRO A 57 -11.37 9.54 14.26
N SER A 58 -12.60 9.28 14.71
CA SER A 58 -12.99 9.69 16.06
C SER A 58 -12.29 8.84 17.12
N PRO A 59 -11.88 9.45 18.25
CA PRO A 59 -11.35 8.70 19.40
C PRO A 59 -12.29 7.58 19.85
N GLY A 60 -13.60 7.84 19.82
CA GLY A 60 -14.66 6.89 20.18
C GLY A 60 -14.76 5.68 19.24
N SER A 61 -14.15 5.73 18.05
CA SER A 61 -14.05 4.57 17.15
C SER A 61 -12.69 3.88 17.26
N VAL A 62 -11.62 4.66 17.41
CA VAL A 62 -10.23 4.19 17.37
C VAL A 62 -9.87 3.42 18.62
N TYR A 63 -10.12 3.96 19.81
CA TYR A 63 -9.73 3.28 21.06
C TYR A 63 -10.47 1.95 21.28
N PRO A 64 -11.79 1.83 21.03
CA PRO A 64 -12.45 0.53 21.07
C PRO A 64 -11.90 -0.46 20.03
N MET A 65 -11.54 0.02 18.83
CA MET A 65 -10.94 -0.85 17.80
C MET A 65 -9.54 -1.32 18.21
N LEU A 66 -8.69 -0.44 18.74
CA LEU A 66 -7.36 -0.80 19.25
C LEU A 66 -7.48 -1.88 20.33
N LYS A 67 -8.39 -1.70 21.29
CA LYS A 67 -8.65 -2.72 22.33
C LYS A 67 -9.03 -4.07 21.70
N LYS A 68 -9.96 -4.07 20.74
CA LYS A 68 -10.38 -5.28 20.04
C LYS A 68 -9.22 -5.93 19.26
N MET A 69 -8.36 -5.14 18.64
CA MET A 69 -7.20 -5.65 17.88
C MET A 69 -6.12 -6.23 18.80
N VAL A 70 -5.98 -5.72 20.02
CA VAL A 70 -5.15 -6.35 21.07
C VAL A 70 -5.74 -7.70 21.48
N GLU A 71 -7.04 -7.76 21.75
CA GLU A 71 -7.75 -9.01 22.09
C GLU A 71 -7.65 -10.06 20.96
N GLU A 72 -7.59 -9.62 19.70
CA GLU A 72 -7.45 -10.49 18.53
C GLU A 72 -6.00 -10.86 18.19
N ASP A 73 -5.02 -10.44 18.99
CA ASP A 73 -3.59 -10.67 18.76
C ASP A 73 -3.09 -10.11 17.42
N LEU A 74 -3.66 -8.99 16.96
CA LEU A 74 -3.20 -8.29 15.75
C LEU A 74 -2.19 -7.20 16.07
N ILE A 75 -2.32 -6.59 17.24
CA ILE A 75 -1.39 -5.58 17.76
C ILE A 75 -1.12 -5.85 19.23
N ASN A 76 0.03 -5.43 19.74
CA ASN A 76 0.34 -5.44 21.17
C ASN A 76 0.42 -3.99 21.69
N LYS A 77 0.01 -3.78 22.94
CA LYS A 77 0.19 -2.50 23.63
C LYS A 77 1.42 -2.59 24.53
N ARG A 78 2.42 -1.76 24.24
CA ARG A 78 3.67 -1.62 24.99
C ARG A 78 3.45 -0.90 26.32
N GLU A 79 4.44 -1.01 27.21
CA GLU A 79 4.45 -0.36 28.52
C GLU A 79 4.44 1.17 28.41
N ASP A 80 5.03 1.72 27.35
CA ASP A 80 5.03 3.15 27.03
C ASP A 80 3.68 3.68 26.48
N GLY A 81 2.69 2.80 26.35
CA GLY A 81 1.36 3.13 25.86
C GLY A 81 1.22 3.13 24.33
N LYS A 82 2.28 2.81 23.58
CA LYS A 82 2.24 2.65 22.12
C LYS A 82 1.72 1.28 21.71
N TYR A 83 1.19 1.20 20.50
CA TYR A 83 0.74 -0.04 19.86
C TYR A 83 1.70 -0.43 18.75
N GLU A 84 1.97 -1.72 18.62
CA GLU A 84 2.80 -2.28 17.55
C GLU A 84 2.16 -3.51 16.92
N LEU A 85 2.54 -3.86 15.70
CA LEU A 85 2.06 -5.08 15.05
C LEU A 85 2.63 -6.33 15.75
N THR A 86 1.79 -7.33 15.95
CA THR A 86 2.25 -8.69 16.25
C THR A 86 2.67 -9.38 14.95
N GLU A 87 3.30 -10.56 15.04
CA GLU A 87 3.56 -11.38 13.84
C GLU A 87 2.29 -11.69 13.04
N LYS A 88 1.17 -11.93 13.75
CA LYS A 88 -0.12 -12.19 13.13
C LYS A 88 -0.65 -10.94 12.43
N GLY A 89 -0.57 -9.78 13.08
CA GLY A 89 -0.92 -8.49 12.47
C GLY A 89 -0.12 -8.18 11.21
N ALA A 90 1.20 -8.38 11.27
CA ALA A 90 2.12 -8.21 10.15
C ALA A 90 1.77 -9.14 8.96
N LYS A 91 1.45 -10.40 9.24
CA LYS A 91 0.99 -11.35 8.20
C LYS A 91 -0.34 -10.91 7.57
N VAL A 92 -1.28 -10.40 8.36
CA VAL A 92 -2.59 -9.94 7.89
C VAL A 92 -2.44 -8.69 7.01
N VAL A 93 -1.72 -7.67 7.46
CA VAL A 93 -1.55 -6.43 6.67
C VAL A 93 -0.77 -6.69 5.37
N SER A 94 0.23 -7.58 5.41
CA SER A 94 0.99 -7.99 4.23
C SER A 94 0.12 -8.69 3.17
N LYS A 95 -0.82 -9.53 3.60
CA LYS A 95 -1.82 -10.16 2.71
C LYS A 95 -2.82 -9.15 2.15
N LEU A 96 -3.30 -8.21 2.97
CA LEU A 96 -4.33 -7.24 2.60
C LEU A 96 -3.83 -6.14 1.66
N THR A 97 -2.59 -5.69 1.83
CA THR A 97 -2.00 -4.60 1.04
C THR A 97 -1.28 -5.10 -0.22
N GLY A 98 -1.17 -6.43 -0.41
CA GLY A 98 -0.36 -7.02 -1.49
C GLY A 98 1.15 -6.83 -1.31
N ARG A 99 1.61 -6.24 -0.19
CA ARG A 99 3.03 -5.95 0.11
C ARG A 99 3.85 -7.18 0.50
N LEU A 100 3.36 -8.41 0.31
CA LEU A 100 4.15 -9.64 0.57
C LEU A 100 5.41 -9.72 -0.31
N LYS A 101 5.47 -9.05 -1.46
CA LYS A 101 6.68 -8.98 -2.30
C LYS A 101 7.64 -7.86 -1.89
N HIS A 102 7.15 -6.63 -1.74
CA HIS A 102 8.05 -5.48 -1.53
C HIS A 102 8.73 -5.44 -0.16
N PHE A 103 8.13 -5.96 0.92
CA PHE A 103 8.73 -5.84 2.26
C PHE A 103 9.95 -6.76 2.46
N ARG A 104 9.88 -8.02 1.99
CA ARG A 104 11.03 -8.97 2.12
C ARG A 104 12.15 -8.72 1.10
N GLU A 105 11.83 -8.17 -0.08
CA GLU A 105 12.79 -7.97 -1.17
C GLU A 105 13.54 -6.63 -1.05
N ARG A 106 12.90 -5.60 -0.49
CA ARG A 106 13.51 -4.27 -0.25
C ARG A 106 14.50 -4.26 0.91
N GLU A 107 14.26 -5.03 1.97
CA GLU A 107 15.22 -5.20 3.08
C GLU A 107 16.47 -6.01 2.69
N ARG A 108 16.39 -6.84 1.63
CA ARG A 108 17.51 -7.67 1.17
C ARG A 108 18.24 -7.14 -0.05
N GLY A 109 17.79 -6.03 -0.65
CA GLY A 109 18.38 -5.48 -1.89
C GLY A 109 18.25 -6.42 -3.09
N ILE A 110 17.35 -7.40 -3.04
CA ILE A 110 17.16 -8.43 -4.06
C ILE A 110 15.68 -8.43 -4.39
N ILE A 111 15.27 -7.58 -5.32
CA ILE A 111 14.10 -7.94 -6.14
C ILE A 111 14.67 -8.95 -7.14
N PRO A 112 14.30 -10.24 -7.08
CA PRO A 112 14.72 -11.18 -8.10
C PRO A 112 14.28 -10.64 -9.47
N THR A 113 15.16 -10.67 -10.47
CA THR A 113 14.87 -10.16 -11.82
C THR A 113 13.55 -10.70 -12.37
N GLU A 114 13.26 -11.97 -12.08
CA GLU A 114 12.00 -12.63 -12.43
C GLU A 114 10.76 -11.97 -11.78
N THR A 115 10.86 -11.53 -10.52
CA THR A 115 9.78 -10.84 -9.81
C THR A 115 9.49 -9.49 -10.46
N ALA A 116 10.53 -8.71 -10.76
CA ALA A 116 10.39 -7.41 -11.43
C ALA A 116 9.75 -7.56 -12.82
N LEU A 117 10.20 -8.55 -13.60
CA LEU A 117 9.63 -8.83 -14.93
C LEU A 117 8.17 -9.26 -14.86
N LYS A 118 7.78 -10.09 -13.88
CA LYS A 118 6.38 -10.48 -13.66
C LYS A 118 5.49 -9.29 -13.32
N GLU A 119 5.98 -8.35 -12.51
CA GLU A 119 5.23 -7.14 -12.17
C GLU A 119 5.04 -6.24 -13.39
N ILE A 120 6.08 -6.03 -14.20
CA ILE A 120 5.97 -5.33 -15.48
C ILE A 120 4.92 -6.00 -16.36
N GLY A 121 4.95 -7.33 -16.49
CA GLY A 121 3.98 -8.09 -17.27
C GLY A 121 2.53 -7.89 -16.81
N ILE A 122 2.27 -7.91 -15.50
CA ILE A 122 0.92 -7.66 -14.95
C ILE A 122 0.42 -6.26 -15.34
N TYR A 123 1.28 -5.24 -15.24
CA TYR A 123 0.89 -3.88 -15.63
C TYR A 123 0.70 -3.74 -17.13
N VAL A 124 1.51 -4.41 -17.95
CA VAL A 124 1.32 -4.46 -19.41
C VAL A 124 -0.03 -5.09 -19.75
N SER A 125 -0.38 -6.24 -19.18
CA SER A 125 -1.69 -6.88 -19.40
C SER A 125 -2.85 -5.97 -18.99
N TYR A 126 -2.72 -5.25 -17.86
CA TYR A 126 -3.71 -4.25 -17.48
C TYR A 126 -3.83 -3.14 -18.53
N LEU A 127 -2.72 -2.63 -19.07
CA LEU A 127 -2.74 -1.60 -20.11
C LEU A 127 -3.35 -2.11 -21.42
N GLU A 128 -3.14 -3.38 -21.78
CA GLU A 128 -3.75 -4.01 -22.95
C GLU A 128 -5.28 -4.07 -22.87
N ASP A 129 -5.82 -4.22 -21.65
CA ASP A 129 -7.26 -4.23 -21.39
C ASP A 129 -7.91 -2.83 -21.35
N ILE A 130 -7.11 -1.76 -21.34
CA ILE A 130 -7.61 -0.37 -21.34
C ILE A 130 -8.05 0.05 -22.75
N LYS A 131 -9.13 0.84 -22.83
CA LYS A 131 -9.57 1.48 -24.08
C LYS A 131 -8.45 2.30 -24.72
N LYS A 132 -8.16 2.05 -26.01
CA LYS A 132 -7.11 2.73 -26.79
C LYS A 132 -7.12 4.26 -26.69
N SER A 133 -8.31 4.88 -26.67
CA SER A 133 -8.45 6.33 -26.55
C SER A 133 -7.87 6.92 -25.26
N LYS A 134 -7.77 6.12 -24.18
CA LYS A 134 -7.08 6.53 -22.95
C LYS A 134 -5.56 6.31 -23.01
N LEU A 135 -5.09 5.45 -23.90
CA LEU A 135 -3.65 5.18 -24.09
C LEU A 135 -3.02 6.14 -25.09
N GLU A 136 -3.80 6.69 -26.03
CA GLU A 136 -3.35 7.67 -27.02
C GLU A 136 -2.68 8.89 -26.39
N THR A 137 -3.21 9.39 -25.27
CA THR A 137 -2.63 10.52 -24.52
C THR A 137 -1.29 10.19 -23.86
N HIS A 138 -0.91 8.92 -23.80
CA HIS A 138 0.32 8.42 -23.18
C HIS A 138 1.24 7.69 -24.17
N LYS A 139 0.97 7.81 -25.48
CA LYS A 139 1.70 7.09 -26.53
C LYS A 139 3.21 7.31 -26.48
N GLU A 140 3.64 8.55 -26.22
CA GLU A 140 5.07 8.89 -26.13
C GLU A 140 5.76 8.17 -24.95
N MET A 141 5.12 8.16 -23.78
CA MET A 141 5.62 7.48 -22.59
C MET A 141 5.66 5.95 -22.78
N ILE A 142 4.65 5.38 -23.42
CA ILE A 142 4.63 3.95 -23.78
C ILE A 142 5.79 3.64 -24.73
N GLY A 143 6.04 4.51 -25.71
CA GLY A 143 7.16 4.39 -26.65
C GLY A 143 8.52 4.43 -25.96
N GLU A 144 8.73 5.36 -25.03
CA GLU A 144 9.98 5.45 -24.26
C GLU A 144 10.23 4.19 -23.42
N LEU A 145 9.20 3.68 -22.73
CA LEU A 145 9.32 2.45 -21.94
C LEU A 145 9.62 1.23 -22.82
N SER A 146 8.96 1.14 -23.98
CA SER A 146 9.21 0.11 -24.98
C SER A 146 10.67 0.12 -25.45
N GLU A 147 11.20 1.31 -25.77
CA GLU A 147 12.59 1.47 -26.22
C GLU A 147 13.60 1.11 -25.13
N ARG A 148 13.34 1.48 -23.88
CA ARG A 148 14.20 1.14 -22.74
C ARG A 148 14.24 -0.37 -22.50
N LEU A 149 13.10 -1.06 -22.55
CA LEU A 149 13.04 -2.51 -22.40
C LEU A 149 13.78 -3.21 -23.55
N LYS A 150 13.61 -2.72 -24.79
CA LYS A 150 14.31 -3.23 -25.97
C LYS A 150 15.83 -3.10 -25.86
N LYS A 151 16.33 -1.95 -25.40
CA LYS A 151 17.78 -1.76 -25.16
C LYS A 151 18.35 -2.70 -24.12
N ILE A 152 17.58 -3.00 -23.05
CA ILE A 152 17.98 -3.98 -22.05
C ILE A 152 18.09 -5.36 -22.70
N GLU A 153 17.09 -5.78 -23.49
CA GLU A 153 17.14 -7.06 -24.21
C GLU A 153 18.33 -7.13 -25.18
N GLU A 154 18.56 -6.09 -25.97
CA GLU A 154 19.66 -6.04 -26.95
C GLU A 154 21.03 -6.13 -26.26
N SER A 155 21.20 -5.49 -25.11
CA SER A 155 22.46 -5.56 -24.34
C SER A 155 22.82 -6.95 -23.81
N LEU A 156 21.86 -7.90 -23.78
CA LEU A 156 22.10 -9.28 -23.37
C LEU A 156 22.64 -10.17 -24.50
N ASN A 157 22.61 -9.69 -25.75
CA ASN A 157 23.05 -10.44 -26.93
C ASN A 157 24.46 -10.01 -27.41
N GLU A 158 25.12 -9.09 -26.71
CA GLU A 158 26.45 -8.57 -27.04
C GLU A 158 27.60 -9.21 -26.23
N GLU A 159 27.35 -10.31 -25.49
CA GLU A 159 28.38 -11.15 -24.84
C GLU A 159 28.61 -12.49 -25.57
#